data_AF-A0A1C5VQ33-F1
#
_entry.id   AF-A0A1C5VQ33-F1
#
_cell.length_a   1.000
_cell.length_b   1.000
_cell.length_c   1.000
_cell.angle_alpha   90.00
_cell.angle_beta   90.00
_cell.angle_gamma   90.00
#
_symmetry.space_group_name_H-M   'P 1'
#
loop_
_entity.id
_entity.type
_entity.pdbx_description
1 polymer ?
#
loop_
_entity_poly.entity_id
_entity_poly.type
_entity_poly.pdbx_seq_one_letter_code
_entity_poly.pdbx_strand_id
1 'polypeptide(L)'
;MKYAERIIKHPEFTALQKKIRRLEKERIYCHHELEHSLDVARMAWIYFLEDCHRRGQIFPEKILEEKKDDIYTGALLHDIGRAGQYESGVHHSVVGQEIARRILSDIGFPKERELKILKMISEHHKDGADLEQECFWADIYIKKADHDSRNCFLCEASDSCKWQVEERNKTIHC
;
A
#
# COMPACT_ATOMS: atom_id res chain seq x y z
N MET A 1 15.22 -4.49 6.19
CA MET A 1 14.68 -4.08 4.87
C MET A 1 15.22 -2.68 4.61
N LYS A 2 16.01 -2.46 3.57
CA LYS A 2 16.82 -1.23 3.46
C LYS A 2 15.97 0.01 3.20
N TYR A 3 15.05 -0.06 2.25
CA TYR A 3 14.29 1.11 1.79
C TYR A 3 13.07 1.39 2.65
N ALA A 4 12.35 0.36 3.09
CA ALA A 4 11.28 0.50 4.07
C ALA A 4 11.76 1.21 5.35
N GLU A 5 12.95 0.86 5.86
CA GLU A 5 13.56 1.52 7.02
C GLU A 5 13.94 2.99 6.76
N ARG A 6 14.31 3.33 5.53
CA ARG A 6 14.58 4.73 5.15
C ARG A 6 13.29 5.54 5.07
N ILE A 7 12.20 4.95 4.57
CA ILE A 7 10.88 5.61 4.48
C ILE A 7 10.36 5.98 5.86
N ILE A 8 10.36 5.04 6.82
CA ILE A 8 9.87 5.33 8.18
C ILE A 8 10.71 6.38 8.92
N LYS A 9 11.96 6.63 8.48
CA LYS A 9 12.85 7.68 9.00
C LYS A 9 12.77 8.97 8.18
N HIS A 10 12.05 9.00 7.06
CA HIS A 10 11.98 10.14 6.17
C HIS A 10 11.14 11.28 6.80
N PRO A 11 11.64 12.52 6.85
CA PRO A 11 10.92 13.63 7.49
C PRO A 11 9.54 13.91 6.88
N GLU A 12 9.43 13.92 5.55
CA GLU A 12 8.15 14.15 4.87
C GLU A 12 7.14 13.02 5.18
N PHE A 13 7.60 11.76 5.17
CA PHE A 13 6.75 10.61 5.48
C PHE A 13 6.20 10.70 6.90
N THR A 14 7.07 10.92 7.88
CA THR A 14 6.67 11.01 9.29
C THR A 14 5.76 12.21 9.57
N ALA A 15 5.97 13.35 8.89
CA ALA A 15 5.09 14.51 8.98
C ALA A 15 3.70 14.22 8.40
N LEU A 16 3.63 13.56 7.25
CA LEU A 16 2.36 13.19 6.62
C LEU A 16 1.60 12.15 7.43
N GLN A 17 2.26 11.14 8.00
CA GLN A 17 1.63 10.15 8.89
C GLN A 17 1.05 10.81 10.14
N LYS A 18 1.79 11.72 10.79
CA LYS A 18 1.28 12.52 11.91
C LYS A 18 0.07 13.37 11.52
N LYS A 19 0.07 13.91 10.30
CA LYS A 19 -1.03 14.70 9.76
C LYS A 19 -2.27 13.84 9.50
N ILE A 20 -2.13 12.66 8.89
CA ILE A 20 -3.23 11.70 8.67
C ILE A 20 -3.87 11.33 10.02
N ARG A 21 -3.06 10.89 10.99
CA ARG A 21 -3.52 10.60 12.35
C ARG A 21 -4.32 11.73 12.99
N ARG A 22 -3.87 12.97 12.83
CA ARG A 22 -4.58 14.14 13.35
C ARG A 22 -5.91 14.38 12.64
N LEU A 23 -5.94 14.24 11.31
CA LEU A 23 -7.14 14.46 10.49
C LEU A 23 -8.18 13.35 10.68
N GLU A 24 -7.73 12.13 10.99
CA GLU A 24 -8.58 10.96 11.17
C GLU A 24 -8.94 10.68 12.63
N LYS A 25 -8.51 11.55 13.57
CA LYS A 25 -8.76 11.37 15.01
C LYS A 25 -10.24 11.14 15.35
N GLU A 26 -11.15 11.86 14.71
CA GLU A 26 -12.60 11.76 14.92
C GLU A 26 -13.30 10.96 13.80
N ARG A 27 -12.53 10.29 12.93
CA ARG A 27 -13.06 9.51 11.81
C ARG A 27 -13.62 8.19 12.34
N ILE A 28 -14.88 7.92 12.03
CA ILE A 28 -15.55 6.65 12.41
C ILE A 28 -15.31 5.50 11.43
N TYR A 29 -14.84 5.80 10.22
CA TYR A 29 -14.50 4.81 9.18
C TYR A 29 -13.05 4.33 9.34
N CYS A 30 -12.63 3.32 8.57
CA CYS A 30 -11.25 2.83 8.58
C CYS A 30 -10.21 3.97 8.48
N HIS A 31 -9.23 3.93 9.37
CA HIS A 31 -8.10 4.86 9.42
C HIS A 31 -6.98 4.39 8.49
N HIS A 32 -6.11 5.33 8.10
CA HIS A 32 -4.99 5.13 7.17
C HIS A 32 -3.66 5.49 7.83
N GLU A 33 -3.56 5.34 9.16
CA GLU A 33 -2.32 5.51 9.91
C GLU A 33 -1.30 4.40 9.57
N LEU A 34 -0.12 4.47 10.20
CA LEU A 34 0.99 3.56 9.94
C LEU A 34 0.61 2.10 10.17
N GLU A 35 -0.24 1.82 11.15
CA GLU A 35 -0.74 0.49 11.49
C GLU A 35 -1.41 -0.16 10.27
N HIS A 36 -2.33 0.54 9.61
CA HIS A 36 -2.98 0.07 8.38
C HIS A 36 -1.94 -0.25 7.30
N SER A 37 -1.00 0.66 7.05
CA SER A 37 0.05 0.45 6.04
C SER A 37 0.93 -0.78 6.34
N LEU A 38 1.19 -1.07 7.63
CA LEU A 38 1.97 -2.24 8.04
C LEU A 38 1.17 -3.54 7.91
N ASP A 39 -0.13 -3.52 8.18
CA ASP A 39 -1.00 -4.68 8.01
C ASP A 39 -1.11 -5.03 6.52
N VAL A 40 -1.28 -4.03 5.66
CA VAL A 40 -1.21 -4.19 4.20
C VAL A 40 0.12 -4.80 3.76
N ALA A 41 1.26 -4.28 4.27
CA ALA A 41 2.58 -4.80 3.92
C ALA A 41 2.76 -6.27 4.30
N ARG A 42 2.32 -6.64 5.50
CA ARG A 42 2.46 -8.01 6.04
C ARG A 42 1.59 -9.00 5.28
N MET A 43 0.32 -8.65 5.05
CA MET A 43 -0.60 -9.51 4.32
C MET A 43 -0.16 -9.65 2.85
N ALA A 44 0.23 -8.56 2.19
CA ALA A 44 0.75 -8.63 0.84
C ALA A 44 2.01 -9.51 0.73
N TRP A 45 2.87 -9.49 1.76
CA TRP A 45 4.03 -10.37 1.83
C TRP A 45 3.64 -11.85 1.98
N ILE A 46 2.66 -12.15 2.84
CA ILE A 46 2.16 -13.52 3.01
C ILE A 46 1.52 -14.02 1.71
N TYR A 47 0.64 -13.24 1.10
CA TYR A 47 0.03 -13.59 -0.19
C TYR A 47 1.06 -13.87 -1.28
N PHE A 48 2.11 -13.04 -1.35
CA PHE A 48 3.23 -13.27 -2.27
C PHE A 48 3.90 -14.62 -2.00
N LEU A 49 4.21 -14.93 -0.74
CA LEU A 49 4.86 -16.19 -0.36
C LEU A 49 3.97 -17.42 -0.64
N GLU A 50 2.67 -17.33 -0.34
CA GLU A 50 1.72 -18.41 -0.58
C GLU A 50 1.50 -18.68 -2.07
N ASP A 51 1.45 -17.63 -2.91
CA ASP A 51 1.39 -17.79 -4.36
C ASP A 51 2.68 -18.41 -4.90
N CYS A 52 3.86 -17.98 -4.42
CA CYS A 52 5.13 -18.60 -4.78
C CYS A 52 5.13 -20.09 -4.41
N HIS A 53 4.68 -20.43 -3.20
CA HIS A 53 4.60 -21.81 -2.74
C HIS A 53 3.67 -22.65 -3.63
N ARG A 54 2.46 -22.17 -3.92
CA ARG A 54 1.48 -22.86 -4.79
C ARG A 54 2.01 -23.09 -6.20
N ARG A 55 2.86 -22.20 -6.71
CA ARG A 55 3.47 -22.30 -8.05
C ARG A 55 4.78 -23.07 -8.08
N GLY A 56 5.29 -23.52 -6.92
CA GLY A 56 6.62 -24.12 -6.82
C GLY A 56 7.75 -23.14 -7.20
N GLN A 57 7.50 -21.82 -7.06
CA GLN A 57 8.47 -20.80 -7.40
C GLN A 57 9.48 -20.61 -6.27
N ILE A 58 10.76 -20.78 -6.59
CA ILE A 58 11.87 -20.65 -5.64
C ILE A 58 12.72 -19.45 -6.07
N PHE A 59 12.96 -18.54 -5.13
CA PHE A 59 13.84 -17.40 -5.32
C PHE A 59 15.11 -17.54 -4.48
N PRO A 60 16.27 -17.08 -4.99
CA PRO A 60 17.43 -16.85 -4.13
C PRO A 60 17.07 -15.86 -3.02
N GLU A 61 17.66 -16.03 -1.83
CA GLU A 61 17.39 -15.20 -0.64
C GLU A 61 17.50 -13.70 -0.93
N LYS A 62 18.53 -13.28 -1.65
CA LYS A 62 18.72 -11.88 -2.06
C LYS A 62 17.54 -11.31 -2.87
N ILE A 63 16.95 -12.12 -3.75
CA ILE A 63 15.78 -11.71 -4.55
C ILE A 63 14.53 -11.65 -3.66
N LEU A 64 14.42 -12.56 -2.70
CA LEU A 64 13.33 -12.57 -1.73
C LEU A 64 13.36 -11.32 -0.84
N GLU A 65 14.55 -10.94 -0.35
CA GLU A 65 14.76 -9.70 0.41
C GLU A 65 14.41 -8.46 -0.39
N GLU A 66 14.81 -8.42 -1.68
CA GLU A 66 14.49 -7.31 -2.58
C GLU A 66 12.97 -7.16 -2.76
N LYS A 67 12.27 -8.27 -3.04
CA LYS A 67 10.81 -8.28 -3.20
C LYS A 67 10.09 -7.88 -1.93
N LYS A 68 10.57 -8.32 -0.76
CA LYS A 68 10.03 -7.91 0.53
C LYS A 68 10.19 -6.40 0.75
N ASP A 69 11.36 -5.84 0.45
CA ASP A 69 11.61 -4.41 0.58
C ASP A 69 10.75 -3.58 -0.39
N ASP A 70 10.50 -4.09 -1.62
CA ASP A 70 9.58 -3.48 -2.58
C ASP A 70 8.13 -3.48 -2.07
N ILE A 71 7.63 -4.62 -1.59
CA ILE A 71 6.26 -4.75 -1.05
C ILE A 71 6.06 -3.80 0.12
N TYR A 72 7.00 -3.76 1.08
CA TYR A 72 6.91 -2.85 2.21
C TYR A 72 7.03 -1.38 1.80
N THR A 73 7.91 -1.07 0.85
CA THR A 73 8.04 0.29 0.29
C THR A 73 6.74 0.75 -0.34
N GLY A 74 6.13 -0.11 -1.15
CA GLY A 74 4.83 0.15 -1.77
C GLY A 74 3.73 0.36 -0.73
N ALA A 75 3.57 -0.59 0.19
CA ALA A 75 2.56 -0.53 1.24
C ALA A 75 2.68 0.73 2.11
N LEU A 76 3.88 1.15 2.47
CA LEU A 76 4.07 2.38 3.25
C LEU A 76 3.63 3.63 2.48
N LEU A 77 3.75 3.63 1.15
CA LEU A 77 3.46 4.80 0.31
C LEU A 77 2.07 4.79 -0.33
N HIS A 78 1.31 3.69 -0.27
CA HIS A 78 0.06 3.52 -1.03
C HIS A 78 -1.00 4.58 -0.73
N ASP A 79 -1.19 4.93 0.54
CA ASP A 79 -2.19 5.90 1.00
C ASP A 79 -1.58 7.28 1.34
N ILE A 80 -0.31 7.55 0.99
CA ILE A 80 0.39 8.77 1.41
C ILE A 80 -0.27 10.06 0.88
N GLY A 81 -1.02 9.95 -0.22
CA GLY A 81 -1.82 11.03 -0.80
C GLY A 81 -3.05 11.44 0.01
N ARG A 82 -3.52 10.63 0.96
CA ARG A 82 -4.69 10.92 1.82
C ARG A 82 -4.53 12.25 2.57
N ALA A 83 -3.31 12.58 2.99
CA ALA A 83 -2.99 13.84 3.66
C ALA A 83 -3.25 15.11 2.81
N GLY A 84 -3.20 15.00 1.47
CA GLY A 84 -3.48 16.09 0.53
C GLY A 84 -4.95 16.14 0.09
N GLN A 85 -5.66 15.01 0.15
CA GLN A 85 -7.09 14.91 -0.16
C GLN A 85 -7.95 15.78 0.76
N TYR A 86 -7.59 15.84 2.05
CA TYR A 86 -8.33 16.60 3.05
C TYR A 86 -8.17 18.12 2.94
N GLU A 87 -7.17 18.63 2.22
CA GLU A 87 -6.89 20.08 2.11
C GLU A 87 -7.27 20.70 0.77
N SER A 88 -7.23 19.92 -0.32
CA SER A 88 -7.27 20.49 -1.69
C SER A 88 -8.43 19.99 -2.56
N GLY A 89 -9.14 18.92 -2.15
CA GLY A 89 -10.16 18.27 -2.99
C GLY A 89 -9.61 17.59 -4.25
N VAL A 90 -8.30 17.62 -4.49
CA VAL A 90 -7.62 16.95 -5.61
C VAL A 90 -7.59 15.44 -5.37
N HIS A 91 -7.76 14.66 -6.44
CA HIS A 91 -7.75 13.20 -6.37
C HIS A 91 -6.43 12.68 -5.77
N HIS A 92 -6.54 11.91 -4.69
CA HIS A 92 -5.43 11.48 -3.85
C HIS A 92 -4.32 10.70 -4.57
N SER A 93 -4.60 10.00 -5.66
CA SER A 93 -3.58 9.26 -6.42
C SER A 93 -2.56 10.14 -7.13
N VAL A 94 -2.94 11.31 -7.66
CA VAL A 94 -2.00 12.22 -8.33
C VAL A 94 -1.05 12.86 -7.32
N VAL A 95 -1.59 13.30 -6.18
CA VAL A 95 -0.79 13.89 -5.08
C VAL A 95 0.10 12.83 -4.42
N GLY A 96 -0.44 11.62 -4.22
CA GLY A 96 0.29 10.49 -3.64
C GLY A 96 1.49 10.06 -4.48
N GLN A 97 1.34 10.00 -5.81
CA GLN A 97 2.45 9.68 -6.72
C GLN A 97 3.59 10.69 -6.65
N GLU A 98 3.27 11.99 -6.61
CA GLU A 98 4.30 13.03 -6.56
C GLU A 98 5.07 12.98 -5.24
N ILE A 99 4.36 12.84 -4.11
CA ILE A 99 4.98 12.66 -2.80
C ILE A 99 5.85 11.40 -2.79
N ALA A 100 5.32 10.27 -3.26
CA ALA A 100 6.06 9.02 -3.31
C ALA A 100 7.32 9.14 -4.17
N ARG A 101 7.24 9.79 -5.33
CA ARG A 101 8.38 10.03 -6.22
C ARG A 101 9.49 10.82 -5.51
N ARG A 102 9.13 11.90 -4.80
CA ARG A 102 10.09 12.70 -4.01
C ARG A 102 10.76 11.85 -2.93
N ILE A 103 9.97 11.18 -2.10
CA ILE A 103 10.50 10.31 -1.01
C ILE A 103 11.42 9.22 -1.58
N LEU A 104 11.03 8.54 -2.66
CA LEU A 104 11.82 7.49 -3.30
C LEU A 104 13.15 8.06 -3.84
N SER A 105 13.13 9.25 -4.43
CA SER A 105 14.33 9.94 -4.88
C SER A 105 15.26 10.27 -3.71
N ASP A 106 14.73 10.84 -2.62
CA ASP A 106 15.50 11.29 -1.47
C ASP A 106 16.17 10.13 -0.71
N ILE A 107 15.52 8.97 -0.64
CA ILE A 107 16.09 7.77 -0.01
C ILE A 107 17.04 6.99 -0.93
N GLY A 108 17.26 7.45 -2.16
CA GLY A 108 18.08 6.79 -3.18
C GLY A 108 17.52 5.42 -3.58
N PHE A 109 16.20 5.34 -3.75
CA PHE A 109 15.53 4.13 -4.24
C PHE A 109 15.95 3.85 -5.69
N PRO A 110 16.18 2.58 -6.08
CA PRO A 110 16.67 2.28 -7.42
C PRO A 110 15.64 2.63 -8.49
N LYS A 111 16.08 3.33 -9.54
CA LYS A 111 15.19 3.87 -10.59
C LYS A 111 14.47 2.78 -11.37
N GLU A 112 15.11 1.64 -11.55
CA GLU A 112 14.57 0.44 -12.18
C GLU A 112 13.38 -0.17 -11.41
N ARG A 113 13.31 0.06 -10.10
CA ARG A 113 12.22 -0.40 -9.22
C ARG A 113 11.18 0.68 -8.96
N GLU A 114 11.56 1.96 -9.01
CA GLU A 114 10.70 3.11 -8.71
C GLU A 114 9.39 3.08 -9.53
N LEU A 115 9.47 2.80 -10.84
CA LEU A 115 8.28 2.75 -11.70
C LEU A 115 7.25 1.73 -11.23
N LYS A 116 7.67 0.60 -10.64
CA LYS A 116 6.77 -0.42 -10.11
C LYS A 116 6.00 0.10 -8.90
N ILE A 117 6.72 0.75 -7.97
CA ILE A 117 6.13 1.37 -6.78
C ILE A 117 5.16 2.49 -7.17
N LEU A 118 5.54 3.37 -8.09
CA LEU A 118 4.67 4.48 -8.50
C LEU A 118 3.41 4.02 -9.24
N LYS A 119 3.49 2.94 -10.05
CA LYS A 119 2.32 2.33 -10.68
C LYS A 119 1.37 1.73 -9.66
N MET A 120 1.91 1.08 -8.63
CA MET A 120 1.14 0.49 -7.53
C MET A 120 0.36 1.54 -6.72
N ILE A 121 0.88 2.76 -6.61
CA ILE A 121 0.23 3.89 -5.93
C ILE A 121 -0.82 4.57 -6.83
N SER A 122 -0.81 4.28 -8.14
CA SER A 122 -1.71 4.88 -9.11
C SER A 122 -3.05 4.16 -9.12
N GLU A 123 -4.16 4.90 -9.07
CA GLU A 123 -5.49 4.33 -9.34
C GLU A 123 -5.76 4.16 -10.84
N HIS A 124 -4.91 4.74 -11.70
CA HIS A 124 -5.01 4.65 -13.15
C HIS A 124 -4.41 3.35 -13.68
N HIS A 125 -5.03 2.22 -13.34
CA HIS A 125 -4.85 1.02 -14.14
C HIS A 125 -5.62 1.24 -15.43
N LYS A 126 -4.92 1.58 -16.52
CA LYS A 126 -5.50 1.42 -17.84
C LYS A 126 -5.73 -0.08 -18.02
N ASP A 127 -7.00 -0.47 -17.99
CA ASP A 127 -7.41 -1.80 -18.42
C ASP A 127 -6.80 -2.09 -19.79
N GLY A 128 -5.98 -3.14 -19.88
CA GLY A 128 -5.57 -3.72 -21.15
C GLY A 128 -4.26 -3.25 -21.79
N ALA A 129 -3.26 -2.78 -21.03
CA ALA A 129 -1.90 -2.67 -21.59
C ALA A 129 -1.11 -3.97 -21.35
N ASP A 130 -0.83 -4.70 -22.44
CA ASP A 130 0.18 -5.76 -22.53
C ASP A 130 1.49 -5.29 -21.88
N LEU A 131 1.72 -5.70 -20.64
CA LEU A 131 2.91 -5.35 -19.87
C LEU A 131 3.41 -6.65 -19.25
N GLU A 132 4.64 -7.01 -19.60
CA GLU A 132 5.32 -8.24 -19.21
C GLU A 132 5.08 -8.64 -17.75
N GLN A 133 4.89 -9.95 -17.57
CA GLN A 133 4.41 -10.71 -16.41
C GLN A 133 5.14 -10.50 -15.06
N GLU A 134 6.09 -9.56 -14.94
CA GLU A 134 6.83 -9.34 -13.69
C GLU A 134 6.41 -8.09 -12.90
N CYS A 135 5.76 -7.11 -13.52
CA CYS A 135 5.38 -5.84 -12.85
C CYS A 135 4.03 -5.90 -12.11
N PHE A 136 3.26 -6.99 -12.24
CA PHE A 136 1.85 -7.04 -11.84
C PHE A 136 1.61 -7.60 -10.43
N TRP A 137 2.54 -8.38 -9.87
CA TRP A 137 2.29 -9.14 -8.65
C TRP A 137 2.08 -8.27 -7.40
N ALA A 138 2.97 -7.30 -7.16
CA ALA A 138 2.91 -6.49 -5.94
C ALA A 138 1.64 -5.63 -5.86
N ASP A 139 1.17 -5.11 -7.00
CA ASP A 139 -0.07 -4.33 -7.07
C ASP A 139 -1.31 -5.16 -6.72
N ILE A 140 -1.41 -6.38 -7.25
CA ILE A 140 -2.50 -7.31 -6.90
C ILE A 140 -2.49 -7.57 -5.38
N TYR A 141 -1.32 -7.89 -4.82
CA TYR A 141 -1.23 -8.24 -3.40
C TYR A 141 -1.51 -7.06 -2.48
N ILE A 142 -1.06 -5.86 -2.84
CA ILE A 142 -1.30 -4.65 -2.04
C ILE A 142 -2.77 -4.25 -2.08
N LYS A 143 -3.41 -4.26 -3.26
CA LYS A 143 -4.86 -3.99 -3.35
C LYS A 143 -5.68 -5.01 -2.57
N LYS A 144 -5.33 -6.28 -2.72
CA LYS A 144 -5.99 -7.36 -1.97
C LYS A 144 -5.78 -7.17 -0.47
N ALA A 145 -4.56 -6.86 -0.04
CA ALA A 145 -4.23 -6.65 1.37
C ALA A 145 -4.86 -5.38 1.97
N ASP A 146 -4.96 -4.26 1.23
CA ASP A 146 -5.66 -3.03 1.67
C ASP A 146 -7.15 -3.27 1.92
N HIS A 147 -7.76 -4.14 1.11
CA HIS A 147 -9.12 -4.59 1.35
C HIS A 147 -9.19 -5.55 2.54
N ASP A 148 -8.40 -6.63 2.52
CA ASP A 148 -8.52 -7.75 3.44
C ASP A 148 -8.03 -7.43 4.85
N SER A 149 -7.18 -6.41 5.04
CA SER A 149 -6.76 -5.94 6.37
C SER A 149 -7.88 -5.32 7.19
N ARG A 150 -9.03 -5.00 6.56
CA ARG A 150 -10.16 -4.34 7.23
C ARG A 150 -11.04 -5.37 7.91
N ASN A 151 -11.14 -5.30 9.24
CA ASN A 151 -11.96 -6.21 10.04
C ASN A 151 -13.45 -5.83 10.03
N CYS A 152 -14.11 -5.84 8.86
CA CYS A 152 -15.49 -5.34 8.76
C CYS A 152 -16.49 -6.13 9.62
N PHE A 153 -16.19 -7.37 9.99
CA PHE A 153 -16.99 -8.18 10.92
C PHE A 153 -17.07 -7.61 12.35
N LEU A 154 -16.23 -6.64 12.71
CA LEU A 154 -16.27 -5.90 13.98
C LEU A 154 -16.39 -4.37 13.79
N CYS A 155 -16.84 -3.91 12.62
CA CYS A 155 -16.91 -2.48 12.34
C CYS A 155 -18.16 -1.81 12.93
N GLU A 156 -17.96 -0.90 13.87
CA GLU A 156 -19.03 -0.10 14.52
C GLU A 156 -19.71 0.87 13.54
N ALA A 157 -19.01 1.33 12.49
CA ALA A 157 -19.55 2.21 11.46
C ALA A 157 -20.09 1.45 10.23
N SER A 158 -20.45 0.18 10.38
CA SER A 158 -20.89 -0.66 9.27
C SER A 158 -22.20 -0.20 8.62
N ASP A 159 -23.12 0.39 9.38
CA ASP A 159 -24.42 0.87 8.88
C ASP A 159 -24.28 2.02 7.86
N SER A 160 -23.25 2.85 8.00
CA SER A 160 -22.99 4.00 7.12
C SER A 160 -21.83 3.78 6.15
N CYS A 161 -21.29 2.55 6.08
CA CYS A 161 -20.14 2.25 5.24
C CYS A 161 -20.47 2.35 3.76
N LYS A 162 -19.55 2.94 2.98
CA LYS A 162 -19.67 3.09 1.52
C LYS A 162 -19.68 1.76 0.76
N TRP A 163 -19.07 0.72 1.33
CA TRP A 163 -19.00 -0.60 0.70
C TRP A 163 -20.32 -1.33 0.90
N GLN A 164 -20.79 -1.98 -0.16
CA GLN A 164 -21.93 -2.89 -0.08
C GLN A 164 -21.61 -4.05 0.85
N VAL A 165 -22.65 -4.68 1.41
CA VAL A 165 -22.50 -5.73 2.41
C VAL A 165 -21.70 -6.93 1.87
N GLU A 166 -21.76 -7.16 0.56
CA GLU A 166 -21.07 -8.22 -0.17
C GLU A 166 -19.59 -7.90 -0.44
N GLU A 167 -19.24 -6.61 -0.48
CA GLU A 167 -17.87 -6.12 -0.69
C GLU A 167 -17.06 -6.04 0.61
N ARG A 168 -17.66 -6.33 1.76
CA ARG A 168 -16.98 -6.17 3.07
C ARG A 168 -16.26 -7.44 3.47
N ASN A 169 -15.06 -7.30 4.03
CA ASN A 169 -14.38 -8.43 4.64
C ASN A 169 -15.07 -8.88 5.95
N LYS A 170 -15.76 -10.02 5.88
CA LYS A 170 -16.49 -10.64 7.00
C LYS A 170 -15.75 -11.82 7.64
N THR A 171 -14.48 -12.03 7.31
CA THR A 171 -13.69 -13.17 7.77
C THR A 171 -12.25 -12.74 8.09
N ILE A 172 -11.44 -13.69 8.50
CA ILE A 172 -10.00 -13.51 8.65
C ILE A 172 -9.32 -13.98 7.36
N HIS A 173 -8.40 -13.17 6.85
CA HIS A 173 -7.49 -13.54 5.78
C HIS A 173 -6.05 -13.54 6.32
N CYS A 174 -5.26 -14.49 5.86
CA CYS A 174 -3.82 -14.57 6.12
C CYS A 174 -3.10 -14.74 4.80
#